data_AF-A0A352S2S9-F1
#
_entry.id   AF-A0A352S2S9-F1
#
_cell.length_a   1.000
_cell.length_b   1.000
_cell.length_c   1.000
_cell.angle_alpha   90.00
_cell.angle_beta   90.00
_cell.angle_gamma   90.00
#
_symmetry.space_group_name_H-M   'P 1'
#
loop_
_entity.id
_entity.type
_entity.pdbx_description
1 polymer ?
#
loop_
_entity_poly.entity_id
_entity_poly.type
_entity_poly.pdbx_seq_one_letter_code
_entity_poly.pdbx_strand_id
1 'polypeptide(L)'
;ENGLDYYLCAVREAFEEANLLFAYDTRGQLVQLDSLAESVRRQLREAAGYGGKGLAHVCEMLGLRLAVDRLAYSAYWLTPPGLPKRFDTRFFMAMLPSGQTALHDGVEAVEHRWLRPAEAIDPASNFTLVNA
;
A
#
# COMPACT_ATOMS: atom_id res chain seq x y z
N GLU A 1 9.87 -19.64 -3.52
CA GLU A 1 8.47 -19.77 -3.97
C GLU A 1 7.64 -18.67 -3.30
N ASN A 2 6.48 -18.30 -3.86
CA ASN A 2 5.54 -17.27 -3.36
C ASN A 2 5.99 -15.79 -3.39
N GLY A 3 6.93 -15.42 -4.26
CA GLY A 3 7.38 -14.03 -4.40
C GLY A 3 6.25 -13.04 -4.72
N LEU A 4 5.27 -13.45 -5.53
CA LEU A 4 4.14 -12.62 -5.97
C LEU A 4 3.20 -12.25 -4.81
N ASP A 5 3.05 -13.12 -3.81
CA ASP A 5 2.15 -12.89 -2.67
C ASP A 5 2.58 -11.66 -1.87
N TYR A 6 3.89 -11.41 -1.77
CA TYR A 6 4.40 -10.20 -1.12
C TYR A 6 4.06 -8.92 -1.88
N TYR A 7 4.04 -8.96 -3.21
CA TYR A 7 3.63 -7.79 -4.02
C TYR A 7 2.13 -7.56 -3.91
N LEU A 8 1.32 -8.61 -3.94
CA LEU A 8 -0.13 -8.50 -3.75
C LEU A 8 -0.46 -7.96 -2.36
N CYS A 9 0.25 -8.43 -1.33
CA CYS A 9 0.13 -7.92 0.03
C CYS A 9 0.49 -6.43 0.09
N ALA A 10 1.64 -6.03 -0.48
CA ALA A 10 2.06 -4.63 -0.48
C ALA A 10 1.06 -3.70 -1.19
N VAL A 11 0.45 -4.13 -2.30
CA VAL A 11 -0.60 -3.35 -2.97
C VAL A 11 -1.88 -3.28 -2.14
N ARG A 12 -2.27 -4.36 -1.46
CA ARG A 12 -3.42 -4.35 -0.55
C ARG A 12 -3.19 -3.39 0.62
N GLU A 13 -2.08 -3.52 1.35
CA GLU A 13 -1.78 -2.67 2.52
C GLU A 13 -1.67 -1.19 2.12
N ALA A 14 -1.01 -0.88 1.00
CA ALA A 14 -0.94 0.51 0.52
C ALA A 14 -2.33 1.11 0.22
N PHE A 15 -3.27 0.27 -0.21
CA PHE A 15 -4.63 0.72 -0.45
C PHE A 15 -5.45 0.79 0.85
N GLU A 16 -5.34 -0.20 1.71
CA GLU A 16 -6.07 -0.31 2.98
C GLU A 16 -5.64 0.79 3.96
N GLU A 17 -4.35 0.92 4.21
CA GLU A 17 -3.82 1.85 5.21
C GLU A 17 -3.62 3.27 4.65
N ALA A 18 -3.37 3.43 3.34
CA ALA A 18 -2.99 4.72 2.76
C ALA A 18 -3.87 5.23 1.60
N ASN A 19 -4.93 4.50 1.23
CA ASN A 19 -5.80 4.85 0.11
C ASN A 19 -5.05 5.03 -1.21
N LEU A 20 -4.00 4.22 -1.44
CA LEU A 20 -3.19 4.21 -2.66
C LEU A 20 -3.39 2.91 -3.44
N LEU A 21 -4.06 2.98 -4.58
CA LEU A 21 -4.34 1.84 -5.44
C LEU A 21 -3.35 1.76 -6.60
N PHE A 22 -2.60 0.66 -6.67
CA PHE A 22 -1.76 0.34 -7.83
C PHE A 22 -2.49 -0.64 -8.75
N ALA A 23 -3.23 -0.10 -9.72
CA ALA A 23 -3.94 -0.88 -10.72
C ALA A 23 -3.99 -0.19 -12.09
N TYR A 24 -4.07 -0.99 -13.14
CA TYR A 24 -4.33 -0.58 -14.51
C TYR A 24 -5.81 -0.72 -14.86
N ASP A 25 -6.33 0.23 -15.64
CA ASP A 25 -7.62 0.10 -16.32
C ASP A 25 -7.53 -0.84 -17.55
N THR A 26 -8.65 -1.05 -18.22
CA THR A 26 -8.73 -1.90 -19.43
C THR A 26 -7.92 -1.37 -20.62
N ARG A 27 -7.45 -0.12 -20.56
CA ARG A 27 -6.58 0.51 -21.57
C ARG A 27 -5.10 0.47 -21.15
N GLY A 28 -4.78 -0.20 -20.05
CA GLY A 28 -3.42 -0.29 -19.51
C GLY A 28 -2.91 1.00 -18.87
N GLN A 29 -3.79 1.96 -18.57
CA GLN A 29 -3.43 3.20 -17.88
C GLN A 29 -3.60 3.04 -16.38
N LEU A 30 -2.73 3.69 -15.59
CA LEU A 30 -2.89 3.68 -14.13
C LEU A 30 -4.21 4.36 -13.75
N VAL A 31 -4.93 3.72 -12.83
CA VAL A 31 -6.21 4.22 -12.32
C VAL A 31 -6.00 5.53 -11.57
N GLN A 32 -6.81 6.53 -11.92
CA GLN A 32 -6.97 7.76 -11.14
C GLN A 32 -8.09 7.52 -10.13
N LEU A 33 -7.71 7.06 -8.92
CA LEU A 33 -8.64 6.61 -7.88
C LEU A 33 -9.67 7.68 -7.54
N ASP A 34 -9.25 8.94 -7.38
CA ASP A 34 -10.12 10.05 -6.98
C ASP A 34 -11.22 10.36 -8.02
N SER A 35 -11.01 9.94 -9.28
CA SER A 35 -12.00 10.08 -10.36
C SER A 35 -13.00 8.93 -10.44
N LEU A 36 -12.80 7.84 -9.68
CA LEU A 36 -13.74 6.73 -9.65
C LEU A 36 -15.01 7.09 -8.88
N ALA A 37 -16.13 6.54 -9.33
CA ALA A 37 -17.40 6.64 -8.62
C ALA A 37 -17.26 6.16 -7.16
N GLU A 38 -17.91 6.84 -6.22
CA GLU A 38 -17.85 6.50 -4.79
C GLU A 38 -18.26 5.05 -4.52
N SER A 39 -19.25 4.53 -5.27
CA SER A 39 -19.67 3.13 -5.17
C SER A 39 -18.55 2.14 -5.50
N VAL A 40 -17.70 2.45 -6.47
CA VAL A 40 -16.54 1.63 -6.86
C VAL A 40 -15.45 1.73 -5.81
N ARG A 41 -15.14 2.95 -5.34
CA ARG A 41 -14.16 3.17 -4.27
C ARG A 41 -14.54 2.44 -2.99
N ARG A 42 -15.82 2.45 -2.61
CA ARG A 42 -16.33 1.68 -1.47
C ARG A 42 -16.19 0.18 -1.66
N GLN A 43 -16.54 -0.37 -2.82
CA GLN A 43 -16.37 -1.80 -3.11
C GLN A 43 -14.91 -2.23 -2.99
N LEU A 44 -13.97 -1.42 -3.47
CA LEU A 44 -12.54 -1.69 -3.33
C LEU A 44 -12.11 -1.69 -1.86
N ARG A 45 -12.53 -0.69 -1.06
CA ARG A 45 -12.20 -0.61 0.37
C ARG A 45 -12.73 -1.81 1.15
N GLU A 46 -13.99 -2.19 0.92
CA GLU A 46 -14.60 -3.40 1.51
C GLU A 46 -13.87 -4.68 1.10
N ALA A 47 -13.31 -4.72 -0.11
CA ALA A 47 -12.57 -5.88 -0.60
C ALA A 47 -11.16 -6.02 0.01
N ALA A 48 -10.53 -4.89 0.34
CA ALA A 48 -9.19 -4.85 0.92
C ALA A 48 -9.21 -5.20 2.42
N GLY A 49 -10.22 -4.70 3.15
CA GLY A 49 -10.31 -4.88 4.59
C GLY A 49 -10.47 -6.34 5.04
N TYR A 50 -10.21 -6.57 6.33
CA TYR A 50 -10.31 -7.89 6.96
C TYR A 50 -11.66 -8.59 6.69
N GLY A 51 -11.60 -9.83 6.19
CA GLY A 51 -12.78 -10.63 5.84
C GLY A 51 -13.45 -10.22 4.52
N GLY A 52 -12.90 -9.24 3.79
CA GLY A 52 -13.34 -8.84 2.46
C GLY A 52 -13.17 -9.94 1.42
N LYS A 53 -13.75 -9.72 0.23
CA LYS A 53 -13.67 -10.67 -0.91
C LYS A 53 -12.27 -10.76 -1.54
N GLY A 54 -11.32 -9.94 -1.09
CA GLY A 54 -9.98 -9.84 -1.63
C GLY A 54 -9.87 -8.77 -2.72
N LEU A 55 -8.93 -7.84 -2.54
CA LEU A 55 -8.72 -6.71 -3.45
C LEU A 55 -8.45 -7.16 -4.90
N ALA A 56 -7.59 -8.17 -5.09
CA ALA A 56 -7.26 -8.69 -6.42
C ALA A 56 -8.49 -9.22 -7.17
N HIS A 57 -9.37 -9.95 -6.47
CA HIS A 57 -10.60 -10.51 -7.02
C HIS A 57 -11.58 -9.41 -7.43
N VAL A 58 -11.79 -8.40 -6.57
CA VAL A 58 -12.70 -7.30 -6.88
C VAL A 58 -12.15 -6.40 -7.98
N CYS A 59 -10.83 -6.18 -8.04
CA CYS A 59 -10.20 -5.52 -9.19
C CYS A 59 -10.51 -6.26 -10.49
N GLU A 60 -10.34 -7.57 -10.54
CA GLU A 60 -10.63 -8.38 -11.72
C GLU A 60 -12.11 -8.25 -12.16
N MET A 61 -13.05 -8.33 -11.21
CA MET A 61 -14.48 -8.14 -11.48
C MET A 61 -14.81 -6.75 -12.06
N LEU A 62 -14.04 -5.73 -11.68
CA LEU A 62 -14.18 -4.35 -12.16
C LEU A 62 -13.39 -4.09 -13.46
N GLY A 63 -12.75 -5.11 -14.04
CA GLY A 63 -11.90 -4.96 -15.23
C GLY A 63 -10.57 -4.24 -14.96
N LEU A 64 -10.13 -4.22 -13.70
CA LEU A 64 -8.88 -3.65 -13.26
C LEU A 64 -7.84 -4.75 -13.05
N ARG A 65 -6.57 -4.43 -13.32
CA ARG A 65 -5.45 -5.35 -13.08
C ARG A 65 -4.46 -4.72 -12.12
N LEU A 66 -4.11 -5.41 -11.03
CA LEU A 66 -3.10 -4.91 -10.09
C LEU A 66 -1.74 -4.68 -10.79
N ALA A 67 -1.14 -3.52 -10.53
CA ALA A 67 0.07 -3.02 -11.18
C ALA A 67 1.31 -3.32 -10.32
N VAL A 68 1.54 -4.60 -10.01
CA VAL A 68 2.67 -5.03 -9.15
C VAL A 68 4.04 -4.69 -9.74
N ASP A 69 4.13 -4.49 -11.05
CA ASP A 69 5.30 -3.99 -11.77
C ASP A 69 5.68 -2.55 -11.42
N ARG A 70 4.80 -1.80 -10.74
CA ARG A 70 5.09 -0.46 -10.23
C ARG A 70 5.77 -0.45 -8.87
N LEU A 71 5.89 -1.60 -8.22
CA LEU A 71 6.60 -1.75 -6.96
C LEU A 71 8.02 -2.23 -7.26
N ALA A 72 9.01 -1.47 -6.79
CA ALA A 72 10.40 -1.87 -6.76
C ALA A 72 10.70 -2.54 -5.42
N TYR A 73 11.21 -3.77 -5.46
CA TYR A 73 11.69 -4.45 -4.26
C TYR A 73 12.94 -3.74 -3.71
N SER A 74 12.93 -3.38 -2.43
CA SER A 74 14.02 -2.61 -1.82
C SER A 74 14.80 -3.36 -0.75
N ALA A 75 14.14 -4.11 0.13
CA ALA A 75 14.81 -4.75 1.26
C ALA A 75 14.05 -5.95 1.83
N TYR A 76 14.76 -6.78 2.58
CA TYR A 76 14.25 -7.90 3.37
C TYR A 76 14.78 -7.81 4.79
N TRP A 77 13.88 -7.66 5.77
CA TRP A 77 14.24 -7.76 7.19
C TRP A 77 13.53 -8.95 7.85
N LEU A 78 14.32 -9.75 8.55
CA LEU A 78 13.83 -10.83 9.40
C LEU A 78 14.06 -10.45 10.86
N THR A 79 13.00 -10.51 11.67
CA THR A 79 13.14 -10.24 13.11
C THR A 79 14.16 -11.21 13.74
N PRO A 80 15.17 -10.70 14.48
CA PRO A 80 16.16 -11.52 15.18
C PRO A 80 15.51 -12.55 16.12
N PRO A 81 16.19 -13.68 16.40
CA PRO A 81 15.72 -14.66 17.37
C PRO A 81 15.67 -14.07 18.79
N GLY A 82 14.77 -14.59 19.64
CA GLY A 82 14.63 -14.17 21.04
C GLY A 82 13.51 -13.15 21.31
N LEU A 83 12.93 -12.55 20.27
CA LEU A 83 11.73 -11.72 20.40
C LEU A 83 10.45 -12.56 20.33
N PRO A 84 9.41 -12.25 21.12
CA PRO A 84 8.19 -13.06 21.23
C PRO A 84 7.34 -13.07 19.95
N LYS A 85 7.43 -12.00 19.14
CA LYS A 85 6.80 -11.90 17.81
C LYS A 85 7.90 -11.74 16.77
N ARG A 86 7.79 -12.47 15.67
CA ARG A 86 8.76 -12.43 14.57
C ARG A 86 8.04 -12.19 13.26
N PHE A 87 8.60 -11.31 12.46
CA PHE A 87 8.11 -10.96 11.13
C PHE A 87 9.19 -11.17 10.09
N ASP A 88 8.72 -11.51 8.91
CA ASP A 88 9.50 -11.74 7.72
C ASP A 88 9.08 -10.64 6.72
N THR A 89 9.59 -9.42 6.90
CA THR A 89 9.08 -8.21 6.25
C THR A 89 9.82 -7.88 4.96
N ARG A 90 9.06 -7.57 3.91
CA ARG A 90 9.57 -7.16 2.58
C ARG A 90 9.23 -5.70 2.37
N PHE A 91 10.22 -4.91 1.99
CA PHE A 91 10.04 -3.49 1.72
C PHE A 91 9.99 -3.22 0.23
N PHE A 92 9.06 -2.38 -0.16
CA PHE A 92 8.84 -1.95 -1.53
C PHE A 92 8.86 -0.43 -1.62
N MET A 93 9.27 0.08 -2.78
CA MET A 93 9.18 1.50 -3.14
C MET A 93 8.35 1.63 -4.41
N ALA A 94 7.58 2.72 -4.51
CA ALA A 94 6.78 3.00 -5.69
C ALA A 94 6.65 4.51 -5.91
N MET A 95 6.42 4.91 -7.15
CA MET A 95 6.01 6.28 -7.48
C MET A 95 4.51 6.40 -7.27
N LEU A 96 4.07 7.44 -6.56
CA LEU A 96 2.65 7.72 -6.34
C LEU A 96 1.93 7.89 -7.69
N PRO A 97 0.90 7.08 -8.01
CA PRO A 97 0.09 7.30 -9.20
C PRO A 97 -0.66 8.64 -9.12
N SER A 98 -0.77 9.34 -10.24
CA SER A 98 -1.52 10.58 -10.33
C SER A 98 -3.02 10.38 -10.01
N GLY A 99 -3.67 11.42 -9.47
CA GLY A 99 -5.12 11.39 -9.23
C GLY A 99 -5.52 10.50 -8.07
N GLN A 100 -4.66 10.40 -7.05
CA GLN A 100 -4.94 9.71 -5.79
C GLN A 100 -4.50 10.58 -4.63
N THR A 101 -5.38 10.70 -3.64
CA THR A 101 -5.10 11.40 -2.39
C THR A 101 -4.78 10.38 -1.30
N ALA A 102 -3.57 10.44 -0.75
CA ALA A 102 -3.16 9.59 0.36
C ALA A 102 -3.99 9.94 1.61
N LEU A 103 -4.63 8.93 2.21
CA LEU A 103 -5.46 9.06 3.40
C LEU A 103 -5.21 7.86 4.29
N HIS A 104 -4.96 8.10 5.57
CA HIS A 104 -4.82 7.01 6.52
C HIS A 104 -6.19 6.38 6.83
N ASP A 105 -6.20 5.10 7.19
CA ASP A 105 -7.43 4.37 7.55
C ASP A 105 -8.08 4.86 8.86
N GLY A 106 -7.30 5.52 9.73
CA GLY A 106 -7.74 6.02 11.03
C GLY A 106 -7.88 4.94 12.09
N VAL A 107 -7.47 3.71 11.81
CA VAL A 107 -7.54 2.57 12.74
C VAL A 107 -6.14 2.09 13.06
N GLU A 108 -5.38 1.65 12.06
CA GLU A 108 -4.00 1.21 12.22
C GLU A 108 -3.01 2.37 12.00
N ALA A 109 -3.29 3.20 11.00
CA ALA A 109 -2.56 4.43 10.72
C ALA A 109 -3.40 5.65 11.13
N VAL A 110 -2.79 6.54 11.92
CA VAL A 110 -3.48 7.75 12.46
C VAL A 110 -2.90 9.06 11.92
N GLU A 111 -1.74 9.01 11.25
CA GLU A 111 -1.12 10.18 10.63
C GLU A 111 -0.24 9.75 9.45
N HIS A 112 -0.26 10.53 8.37
CA HIS A 112 0.69 10.42 7.26
C HIS A 112 1.38 11.75 7.00
N ARG A 113 2.62 11.68 6.51
CA ARG A 113 3.38 12.86 6.13
C ARG A 113 4.25 12.59 4.90
N TRP A 114 4.22 13.52 3.96
CA TRP A 114 5.19 13.58 2.88
C TRP A 114 6.44 14.32 3.34
N LEU A 115 7.59 13.65 3.27
CA LEU A 115 8.88 14.18 3.69
C LEU A 115 9.91 13.98 2.58
N ARG A 116 10.87 14.90 2.49
CA ARG A 116 12.10 14.64 1.74
C ARG A 116 12.96 13.67 2.54
N PRO A 117 13.72 12.77 1.89
CA PRO A 117 14.62 11.85 2.60
C PRO A 117 15.58 12.54 3.56
N ALA A 118 16.11 13.71 3.19
CA ALA A 118 16.99 14.50 4.05
C ALA A 118 16.31 15.01 5.33
N GLU A 119 15.02 15.36 5.26
CA GLU A 119 14.25 15.80 6.43
C GLU A 119 13.96 14.62 7.36
N ALA A 120 13.72 13.43 6.81
CA ALA A 120 13.40 12.23 7.58
C ALA A 120 14.57 11.70 8.41
N ILE A 121 15.81 11.94 7.98
CA ILE A 121 17.03 11.50 8.70
C ILE A 121 17.65 12.60 9.56
N ASP A 122 17.17 13.83 9.47
CA ASP A 122 17.71 14.96 10.23
C ASP A 122 17.29 14.84 11.71
N PRO A 123 18.24 14.72 12.66
CA PRO A 123 17.91 14.68 14.09
C PRO A 123 17.20 15.95 14.59
N ALA A 124 17.36 17.09 13.92
CA ALA A 124 16.69 18.35 14.26
C ALA A 124 15.23 18.40 13.81
N SER A 125 14.79 17.47 12.95
CA SER A 125 13.41 17.39 12.47
C SER A 125 12.40 17.06 13.57
N ASN A 126 12.88 16.57 14.72
CA ASN A 126 12.08 16.12 15.86
C ASN A 126 11.02 15.07 15.46
N PHE A 127 11.26 14.33 14.37
CA PHE A 127 10.45 13.19 13.96
C PHE A 127 10.88 11.96 14.76
N THR A 128 9.98 11.46 15.59
CA THR A 128 10.12 10.15 16.19
C THR A 128 9.39 9.14 15.31
N LEU A 129 10.14 8.34 14.56
CA LEU A 129 9.60 7.06 14.08
C LEU A 129 9.42 6.18 15.32
N VAL A 130 8.18 6.04 15.77
CA VAL A 130 7.87 5.25 16.96
C VAL A 130 8.14 3.77 16.63
N ASN A 131 9.26 3.25 17.13
CA ASN A 131 9.77 1.87 16.97
C ASN A 131 10.06 1.44 15.52
N ALA A 132 11.34 1.56 15.13
CA ALA A 132 11.96 0.63 14.17
C ALA A 132 12.68 -0.49 14.94
#